data_AF-A0A917S1P2-F1
#
_entry.id   AF-A0A917S1P2-F1
#
_cell.length_a   1.000
_cell.length_b   1.000
_cell.length_c   1.000
_cell.angle_alpha   90.00
_cell.angle_beta   90.00
_cell.angle_gamma   90.00
#
_symmetry.space_group_name_H-M   'P 1'
#
loop_
_entity.id
_entity.type
_entity.pdbx_description
1 polymer ?
#
loop_
_entity_poly.entity_id
_entity_poly.type
_entity_poly.pdbx_seq_one_letter_code
_entity_poly.pdbx_strand_id
1 'polypeptide(L)'
;MGRIYRTLHEGPLLDVFVLDMRWYRDANSPDKQAFNDGGILGYEQQRWLEQELLGSTATWKVISNDMPLTEVVVDGTTDFEAVAQGDNGRPMGRELQIAEILRFIKRNKIKNVVWVTTDVHYTAAHYFDPDKGAFSDFDPFWQFTSGPLNAGAFPFDATDSTFGAQQVFGKAPDYSNAAPATEFQFFGEIKIDGRSEVMTVNLRDNSGAVLWSKELDPQRGGRR
;
A
#
# COMPACT_ATOMS: atom_id res chain seq x y z
N MET A 1 1.78 20.70 -17.35
CA MET A 1 2.15 19.93 -16.14
C MET A 1 1.84 18.47 -16.42
N GLY A 2 2.79 17.56 -16.16
CA GLY A 2 2.66 16.15 -16.51
C GLY A 2 1.94 15.36 -15.42
N ARG A 3 0.93 14.57 -15.80
CA ARG A 3 0.21 13.64 -14.92
C ARG A 3 1.20 12.62 -14.34
N ILE A 4 1.21 12.45 -13.01
CA ILE A 4 2.10 11.50 -12.33
C ILE A 4 1.54 10.08 -12.44
N TYR A 5 0.28 9.88 -12.06
CA TYR A 5 -0.30 8.55 -12.04
C TYR A 5 -0.41 7.94 -13.45
N ARG A 6 0.08 6.69 -13.59
CA ARG A 6 0.30 6.00 -14.87
C ARG A 6 0.54 4.50 -14.64
N THR A 7 0.42 3.71 -15.70
CA THR A 7 0.77 2.29 -15.69
C THR A 7 2.13 2.09 -16.37
N LEU A 8 2.99 1.28 -15.77
CA LEU A 8 4.21 0.78 -16.38
C LEU A 8 4.02 -0.71 -16.70
N HIS A 9 4.20 -1.08 -17.96
CA HIS A 9 4.02 -2.45 -18.43
C HIS A 9 5.38 -3.12 -18.62
N GLU A 10 5.70 -4.11 -17.79
CA GLU A 10 6.97 -4.83 -17.79
C GLU A 10 6.77 -6.27 -18.29
N GLY A 11 6.50 -6.36 -19.60
CA GLY A 11 6.24 -7.63 -20.28
C GLY A 11 4.98 -8.33 -19.74
N PRO A 12 4.89 -9.67 -19.85
CA PRO A 12 3.71 -10.42 -19.41
C PRO A 12 3.65 -10.62 -17.89
N LEU A 13 4.70 -10.27 -17.14
CA LEU A 13 4.81 -10.63 -15.73
C LEU A 13 4.30 -9.55 -14.80
N LEU A 14 4.49 -8.27 -15.13
CA LEU A 14 4.28 -7.19 -14.18
C LEU A 14 3.66 -5.96 -14.85
N ASP A 15 2.56 -5.49 -14.26
CA ASP A 15 2.10 -4.12 -14.41
C ASP A 15 2.29 -3.38 -13.09
N VAL A 16 2.85 -2.17 -13.14
CA VAL A 16 2.97 -1.26 -11.99
C VAL A 16 2.03 -0.07 -12.17
N PHE A 17 1.05 0.05 -11.28
CA PHE A 17 0.09 1.15 -11.24
C PHE A 17 0.62 2.20 -10.27
N VAL A 18 1.23 3.25 -10.81
CA VAL A 18 1.78 4.36 -10.03
C VAL A 18 0.64 5.31 -9.71
N LEU A 19 0.37 5.53 -8.43
CA LEU A 19 -0.63 6.48 -7.95
C LEU A 19 -0.01 7.87 -7.72
N ASP A 20 -0.88 8.86 -7.58
CA ASP A 20 -0.59 10.22 -7.10
C ASP A 20 -1.59 10.53 -5.99
N MET A 21 -1.19 10.26 -4.76
CA MET A 21 -2.01 10.48 -3.57
C MET A 21 -1.78 11.86 -2.97
N ARG A 22 -0.99 12.72 -3.61
CA ARG A 22 -0.65 14.06 -3.10
C ARG A 22 -1.42 15.15 -3.83
N TRP A 23 -1.57 15.04 -5.14
CA TRP A 23 -2.18 16.09 -5.95
C TRP A 23 -3.71 16.05 -5.94
N TYR A 24 -4.30 14.85 -5.83
CA TYR A 24 -5.73 14.64 -6.03
C TYR A 24 -6.52 14.34 -4.75
N ARG A 25 -5.82 14.24 -3.62
CA ARG A 25 -6.45 14.01 -2.32
C ARG A 25 -7.22 15.23 -1.84
N ASP A 26 -8.23 14.96 -1.02
CA ASP A 26 -8.87 15.98 -0.18
C ASP A 26 -7.88 16.59 0.85
N ALA A 27 -8.30 17.69 1.48
CA ALA A 27 -7.51 18.33 2.52
C ALA A 27 -7.37 17.39 3.74
N ASN A 28 -6.27 17.54 4.50
CA ASN A 28 -6.17 16.93 5.82
C ASN A 28 -7.39 17.33 6.64
N SER A 29 -8.04 16.32 7.22
CA SER A 29 -9.31 16.46 7.90
C SER A 29 -9.39 15.45 9.04
N PRO A 30 -10.39 15.55 9.94
CA PRO A 30 -10.63 14.51 10.92
C PRO A 30 -11.00 13.13 10.34
N ASP A 31 -11.13 13.01 9.02
CA ASP A 31 -11.41 11.80 8.24
C ASP A 31 -12.67 11.05 8.71
N LYS A 32 -13.74 11.82 8.95
CA LYS A 32 -15.05 11.34 9.44
C LYS A 32 -16.15 11.31 8.37
N GLN A 33 -15.81 11.45 7.10
CA GLN A 33 -16.76 11.40 5.99
C GLN A 33 -17.48 10.05 6.02
N ALA A 34 -18.80 10.08 5.82
CA ALA A 34 -19.64 8.88 5.81
C ALA A 34 -19.92 8.34 4.40
N PHE A 35 -19.46 9.06 3.38
CA PHE A 35 -19.57 8.70 1.96
C PHE A 35 -18.27 9.11 1.24
N ASN A 36 -17.90 8.38 0.19
CA ASN A 36 -16.75 8.73 -0.64
C ASN A 36 -17.07 10.03 -1.40
N ASP A 37 -16.36 11.10 -1.06
CA ASP A 37 -16.48 12.42 -1.66
C ASP A 37 -15.28 12.79 -2.57
N GLY A 38 -14.37 11.85 -2.81
CA GLY A 38 -13.15 12.02 -3.60
C GLY A 38 -11.94 11.41 -2.92
N GLY A 39 -11.92 11.40 -1.59
CA GLY A 39 -10.91 10.70 -0.77
C GLY A 39 -9.46 11.01 -1.16
N ILE A 40 -8.63 9.97 -1.19
CA ILE A 40 -7.17 10.09 -1.32
C ILE A 40 -6.68 10.15 -2.78
N LEU A 41 -7.48 9.68 -3.75
CA LEU A 41 -7.12 9.62 -5.17
C LEU A 41 -7.89 10.61 -6.05
N GLY A 42 -9.03 11.11 -5.60
CA GLY A 42 -10.03 11.72 -6.46
C GLY A 42 -10.72 10.70 -7.39
N TYR A 43 -11.93 11.04 -7.86
CA TYR A 43 -12.75 10.13 -8.65
C TYR A 43 -12.13 9.70 -9.98
N GLU A 44 -11.43 10.61 -10.66
CA GLU A 44 -10.84 10.34 -11.98
C GLU A 44 -9.73 9.29 -11.90
N GLN A 45 -8.86 9.40 -10.88
CA GLN A 45 -7.77 8.46 -10.68
C GLN A 45 -8.29 7.12 -10.14
N GLN A 46 -9.27 7.10 -9.24
CA GLN A 46 -9.93 5.85 -8.82
C GLN A 46 -10.50 5.10 -10.03
N ARG A 47 -11.29 5.79 -10.88
CA ARG A 47 -11.86 5.17 -12.09
C ARG A 47 -10.75 4.67 -13.02
N TRP A 48 -9.69 5.45 -13.21
CA TRP A 48 -8.56 5.04 -14.03
C TRP A 48 -7.91 3.76 -13.48
N LEU A 49 -7.63 3.70 -12.18
CA LEU A 49 -7.02 2.52 -11.54
C LEU A 49 -7.90 1.28 -11.73
N GLU A 50 -9.21 1.41 -11.49
CA GLU A 50 -10.17 0.33 -11.70
C GLU A 50 -10.17 -0.18 -13.15
N GLN A 51 -10.12 0.70 -14.14
CA GLN A 51 -10.08 0.32 -15.56
C GLN A 51 -8.75 -0.35 -15.95
N GLU A 52 -7.63 0.19 -15.49
CA GLU A 52 -6.30 -0.36 -15.79
C GLU A 52 -6.10 -1.73 -15.13
N LEU A 53 -6.54 -1.90 -13.88
CA LEU A 53 -6.54 -3.19 -13.19
C LEU A 53 -7.42 -4.22 -13.92
N LEU A 54 -8.59 -3.81 -14.41
CA LEU A 54 -9.51 -4.66 -15.15
C LEU A 54 -8.95 -5.08 -16.51
N GLY A 55 -8.22 -4.19 -17.19
CA GLY A 55 -7.58 -4.44 -18.48
C GLY A 55 -6.24 -5.19 -18.41
N SER A 56 -5.61 -5.24 -17.23
CA SER A 56 -4.28 -5.83 -17.05
C SER A 56 -4.27 -7.36 -17.21
N THR A 57 -3.48 -7.83 -18.17
CA THR A 57 -3.25 -9.27 -18.41
C THR A 57 -1.95 -9.80 -17.77
N ALA A 58 -1.15 -8.93 -17.14
CA ALA A 58 0.09 -9.31 -16.48
C ALA A 58 -0.15 -10.28 -15.30
N THR A 59 0.82 -11.15 -15.01
CA THR A 59 0.70 -12.07 -13.87
C THR A 59 0.56 -11.33 -12.55
N TRP A 60 1.37 -10.31 -12.30
CA TRP A 60 1.36 -9.48 -11.09
C TRP A 60 0.88 -8.06 -11.38
N LYS A 61 0.10 -7.52 -10.45
CA LYS A 61 -0.33 -6.12 -10.42
C LYS A 61 0.24 -5.47 -9.17
N VAL A 62 1.24 -4.61 -9.32
CA VAL A 62 1.81 -3.85 -8.19
C VAL A 62 1.20 -2.46 -8.16
N ILE A 63 0.48 -2.14 -7.10
CA ILE A 63 -0.02 -0.79 -6.86
C ILE A 63 1.04 -0.05 -6.03
N SER A 64 1.66 0.96 -6.63
CA SER A 64 2.65 1.82 -5.99
C SER A 64 1.94 3.06 -5.45
N ASN A 65 1.75 3.09 -4.14
CA ASN A 65 1.01 4.13 -3.44
C ASN A 65 1.96 5.01 -2.61
N ASP A 66 1.79 6.34 -2.69
CA ASP A 66 2.68 7.28 -1.99
C ASP A 66 2.54 7.13 -0.47
N MET A 67 1.30 7.01 0.02
CA MET A 67 0.95 6.94 1.44
C MET A 67 0.37 5.58 1.82
N PRO A 68 0.69 5.05 3.01
CA PRO A 68 0.22 3.75 3.47
C PRO A 68 -1.30 3.67 3.66
N LEU A 69 -1.81 2.42 3.66
CA LEU A 69 -3.22 2.13 3.85
C LEU A 69 -3.65 1.96 5.32
N THR A 70 -2.74 1.60 6.22
CA THR A 70 -3.09 1.22 7.61
C THR A 70 -2.36 2.02 8.69
N GLU A 71 -1.17 2.52 8.38
CA GLU A 71 -0.42 3.38 9.29
C GLU A 71 -1.19 4.70 9.52
N VAL A 72 -1.46 5.02 10.80
CA VAL A 72 -2.23 6.21 11.21
C VAL A 72 -1.30 7.42 11.26
N VAL A 73 -1.25 8.19 10.17
CA VAL A 73 -0.40 9.38 10.04
C VAL A 73 -1.20 10.63 10.43
N VAL A 74 -0.91 11.18 11.60
CA VAL A 74 -1.60 12.36 12.15
C VAL A 74 -1.01 13.67 11.64
N ASP A 75 -1.87 14.65 11.34
CA ASP A 75 -1.51 16.04 11.11
C ASP A 75 -2.14 16.94 12.19
N GLY A 76 -1.29 17.49 13.04
CA GLY A 76 -1.73 18.28 14.18
C GLY A 76 -2.43 17.43 15.25
N THR A 77 -3.58 17.90 15.74
CA THR A 77 -4.27 17.27 16.89
C THR A 77 -5.48 16.43 16.49
N THR A 78 -6.09 16.73 15.34
CA THR A 78 -7.38 16.14 14.96
C THR A 78 -7.38 15.52 13.58
N ASP A 79 -6.45 15.92 12.72
CA ASP A 79 -6.54 15.63 11.29
C ASP A 79 -5.57 14.52 10.92
N PHE A 80 -5.84 13.88 9.78
CA PHE A 80 -5.04 12.78 9.26
C PHE A 80 -4.48 13.15 7.89
N GLU A 81 -3.29 12.65 7.60
CA GLU A 81 -2.59 12.88 6.34
C GLU A 81 -2.79 11.73 5.34
N ALA A 82 -2.70 10.50 5.83
CA ALA A 82 -2.76 9.28 5.02
C ALA A 82 -4.18 8.71 4.93
N VAL A 83 -4.30 7.41 4.63
CA VAL A 83 -5.59 6.74 4.44
C VAL A 83 -6.30 6.45 5.76
N ALA A 84 -5.56 5.95 6.75
CA ALA A 84 -6.11 5.40 7.98
C ALA A 84 -6.47 6.51 8.97
N GLN A 85 -7.69 6.45 9.51
CA GLN A 85 -8.16 7.43 10.51
C GLN A 85 -8.07 6.95 11.97
N GLY A 86 -7.76 5.66 12.20
CA GLY A 86 -7.33 5.14 13.50
C GLY A 86 -8.44 4.72 14.46
N ASP A 87 -9.72 4.81 14.11
CA ASP A 87 -10.82 4.35 14.97
C ASP A 87 -11.03 2.83 14.96
N ASN A 88 -10.34 2.09 14.06
CA ASN A 88 -10.45 0.64 13.90
C ASN A 88 -11.86 0.14 13.56
N GLY A 89 -12.73 1.04 13.12
CA GLY A 89 -14.15 0.83 12.89
C GLY A 89 -14.47 0.47 11.44
N ARG A 90 -15.71 0.72 11.06
CA ARG A 90 -16.12 0.61 9.65
C ARG A 90 -15.35 1.67 8.84
N PRO A 91 -15.07 1.45 7.54
CA PRO A 91 -14.41 2.44 6.72
C PRO A 91 -15.11 3.80 6.79
N MET A 92 -14.36 4.84 7.12
CA MET A 92 -14.78 6.24 7.12
C MET A 92 -13.69 7.11 6.47
N GLY A 93 -14.04 8.35 6.12
CA GLY A 93 -13.07 9.25 5.49
C GLY A 93 -12.49 8.65 4.21
N ARG A 94 -11.15 8.68 4.11
CA ARG A 94 -10.40 8.16 2.95
C ARG A 94 -10.42 6.64 2.84
N GLU A 95 -10.65 5.91 3.93
CA GLU A 95 -10.77 4.45 3.91
C GLU A 95 -11.94 4.00 3.03
N LEU A 96 -13.00 4.82 2.88
CA LEU A 96 -14.14 4.50 2.01
C LEU A 96 -13.73 4.25 0.57
N GLN A 97 -12.82 5.08 0.04
CA GLN A 97 -12.33 4.91 -1.32
C GLN A 97 -11.48 3.64 -1.47
N ILE A 98 -10.67 3.31 -0.47
CA ILE A 98 -9.89 2.07 -0.46
C ILE A 98 -10.81 0.85 -0.35
N ALA A 99 -11.84 0.91 0.49
CA ALA A 99 -12.85 -0.14 0.59
C ALA A 99 -13.57 -0.39 -0.75
N GLU A 100 -13.86 0.66 -1.52
CA GLU A 100 -14.44 0.56 -2.86
C GLU A 100 -13.49 -0.11 -3.86
N ILE A 101 -12.21 0.28 -3.88
CA ILE A 101 -11.17 -0.30 -4.75
C ILE A 101 -10.95 -1.77 -4.42
N LEU A 102 -10.81 -2.11 -3.15
CA LEU A 102 -10.61 -3.49 -2.69
C LEU A 102 -11.81 -4.39 -3.04
N ARG A 103 -13.04 -3.88 -2.85
CA ARG A 103 -14.27 -4.53 -3.30
C ARG A 103 -14.31 -4.70 -4.81
N PHE A 104 -13.88 -3.69 -5.58
CA PHE A 104 -13.84 -3.76 -7.04
C PHE A 104 -12.88 -4.87 -7.50
N ILE A 105 -11.68 -4.95 -6.93
CA ILE A 105 -10.69 -5.99 -7.19
C ILE A 105 -11.29 -7.39 -6.97
N LYS A 106 -11.89 -7.62 -5.79
CA LYS A 106 -12.55 -8.89 -5.46
C LYS A 106 -13.68 -9.23 -6.41
N ARG A 107 -14.60 -8.28 -6.67
CA ARG A 107 -15.78 -8.51 -7.54
C ARG A 107 -15.39 -8.89 -8.96
N ASN A 108 -14.33 -8.27 -9.48
CA ASN A 108 -13.82 -8.54 -10.82
C ASN A 108 -12.80 -9.68 -10.86
N LYS A 109 -12.53 -10.34 -9.72
CA LYS A 109 -11.59 -11.46 -9.59
C LYS A 109 -10.20 -11.10 -10.10
N ILE A 110 -9.77 -9.87 -9.83
CA ILE A 110 -8.44 -9.36 -10.19
C ILE A 110 -7.47 -9.95 -9.17
N LYS A 111 -6.55 -10.79 -9.65
CA LYS A 111 -5.65 -11.59 -8.82
C LYS A 111 -4.27 -10.95 -8.74
N ASN A 112 -3.47 -11.43 -7.78
CA ASN A 112 -2.03 -11.14 -7.68
C ASN A 112 -1.74 -9.64 -7.53
N VAL A 113 -2.55 -8.96 -6.72
CA VAL A 113 -2.39 -7.56 -6.39
C VAL A 113 -1.51 -7.43 -5.14
N VAL A 114 -0.47 -6.60 -5.23
CA VAL A 114 0.45 -6.27 -4.13
C VAL A 114 0.55 -4.76 -4.02
N TRP A 115 0.58 -4.23 -2.80
CA TRP A 115 0.74 -2.80 -2.53
C TRP A 115 2.17 -2.51 -2.06
N VAL A 116 2.75 -1.42 -2.53
CA VAL A 116 4.09 -0.98 -2.11
C VAL A 116 4.07 0.52 -1.81
N THR A 117 4.64 0.89 -0.67
CA THR A 117 4.55 2.26 -0.16
C THR A 117 5.80 2.69 0.61
N THR A 118 5.81 3.96 1.02
CA THR A 118 6.87 4.65 1.75
C THR A 118 6.23 5.61 2.77
N ASP A 119 6.65 6.88 2.81
CA ASP A 119 6.11 7.98 3.63
C ASP A 119 6.48 7.93 5.12
N VAL A 120 6.29 6.80 5.80
CA VAL A 120 6.41 6.68 7.28
C VAL A 120 7.82 6.48 7.81
N HIS A 121 8.82 6.45 6.93
CA HIS A 121 10.24 6.42 7.28
C HIS A 121 10.67 5.25 8.20
N TYR A 122 10.14 4.06 7.89
CA TYR A 122 10.66 2.77 8.34
C TYR A 122 10.33 1.69 7.31
N THR A 123 10.77 0.45 7.57
CA THR A 123 10.35 -0.69 6.74
C THR A 123 9.44 -1.63 7.51
N ALA A 124 8.37 -2.10 6.86
CA ALA A 124 7.39 -3.00 7.42
C ALA A 124 6.73 -3.88 6.35
N ALA A 125 6.20 -5.02 6.77
CA ALA A 125 5.35 -5.87 5.96
C ALA A 125 4.01 -6.07 6.68
N HIS A 126 2.94 -5.63 6.03
CA HIS A 126 1.57 -5.75 6.53
C HIS A 126 0.79 -6.76 5.70
N TYR A 127 0.12 -7.69 6.38
CA TYR A 127 -0.85 -8.59 5.76
C TYR A 127 -2.26 -8.17 6.14
N PHE A 128 -3.11 -7.97 5.13
CA PHE A 128 -4.50 -7.56 5.31
C PHE A 128 -5.40 -8.78 5.24
N ASP A 129 -6.04 -9.11 6.35
CA ASP A 129 -6.92 -10.27 6.49
C ASP A 129 -8.37 -9.80 6.70
N PRO A 130 -9.29 -10.04 5.73
CA PRO A 130 -10.68 -9.62 5.84
C PRO A 130 -11.42 -10.27 7.03
N ASP A 131 -10.93 -11.39 7.57
CA ASP A 131 -11.51 -12.04 8.74
C ASP A 131 -11.08 -11.38 10.06
N LYS A 132 -10.16 -10.41 10.01
CA LYS A 132 -9.66 -9.65 11.17
C LYS A 132 -10.07 -8.18 11.18
N GLY A 133 -10.68 -7.71 10.09
CA GLY A 133 -11.10 -6.32 9.95
C GLY A 133 -12.56 -6.08 10.29
N ALA A 134 -12.89 -4.81 10.52
CA ALA A 134 -14.29 -4.36 10.59
C ALA A 134 -14.95 -4.28 9.20
N PHE A 135 -14.14 -4.17 8.14
CA PHE A 135 -14.54 -4.39 6.75
C PHE A 135 -13.98 -5.72 6.24
N SER A 136 -14.79 -6.50 5.52
CA SER A 136 -14.40 -7.85 5.04
C SER A 136 -14.70 -8.11 3.56
N ASP A 137 -15.19 -7.11 2.82
CA ASP A 137 -15.54 -7.29 1.40
C ASP A 137 -14.35 -7.09 0.45
N PHE A 138 -13.26 -7.82 0.70
CA PHE A 138 -12.05 -7.85 -0.13
C PHE A 138 -11.34 -9.22 -0.06
N ASP A 139 -10.39 -9.47 -0.96
CA ASP A 139 -9.50 -10.63 -0.92
C ASP A 139 -8.21 -10.27 -0.18
N PRO A 140 -7.61 -11.15 0.64
CA PRO A 140 -6.43 -10.80 1.44
C PRO A 140 -5.23 -10.44 0.56
N PHE A 141 -4.43 -9.47 1.01
CA PHE A 141 -3.29 -8.95 0.25
C PHE A 141 -2.15 -8.48 1.16
N TRP A 142 -1.01 -8.16 0.55
CA TRP A 142 0.16 -7.61 1.23
C TRP A 142 0.39 -6.14 0.87
N GLN A 143 0.76 -5.34 1.87
CA GLN A 143 1.43 -4.05 1.69
C GLN A 143 2.87 -4.17 2.18
N PHE A 144 3.81 -3.68 1.40
CA PHE A 144 5.21 -3.58 1.78
C PHE A 144 5.64 -2.11 1.86
N THR A 145 6.04 -1.70 3.06
CA THR A 145 6.53 -0.35 3.32
C THR A 145 8.05 -0.40 3.36
N SER A 146 8.74 0.45 2.59
CA SER A 146 10.20 0.54 2.63
C SER A 146 10.74 1.94 2.37
N GLY A 147 11.34 2.50 3.42
CA GLY A 147 12.03 3.78 3.43
C GLY A 147 12.50 4.07 4.88
N PRO A 148 13.28 5.11 5.14
CA PRO A 148 13.78 6.07 4.18
C PRO A 148 15.17 5.64 3.69
N LEU A 149 15.54 6.02 2.47
CA LEU A 149 16.93 5.86 2.00
C LEU A 149 17.81 7.06 2.36
N ASN A 150 17.20 8.23 2.61
CA ASN A 150 17.98 9.42 2.94
C ASN A 150 17.19 10.50 3.73
N ALA A 151 16.26 10.09 4.58
CA ALA A 151 15.49 10.99 5.45
C ALA A 151 15.60 10.54 6.92
N GLY A 152 15.20 11.40 7.86
CA GLY A 152 15.19 11.04 9.27
C GLY A 152 14.19 9.92 9.53
N ALA A 153 14.56 8.86 10.25
CA ALA A 153 13.65 7.74 10.54
C ALA A 153 12.85 7.96 11.84
N PHE A 154 11.69 7.33 11.95
CA PHE A 154 10.75 7.52 13.06
C PHE A 154 10.24 6.20 13.63
N PRO A 155 9.78 6.16 14.91
CA PRO A 155 9.11 5.01 15.47
C PRO A 155 7.86 4.62 14.68
N PHE A 156 7.37 3.40 14.89
CA PHE A 156 6.13 2.95 14.24
C PHE A 156 4.94 3.82 14.59
N ASP A 157 4.14 4.12 13.57
CA ASP A 157 2.79 4.64 13.75
C ASP A 157 1.86 3.56 14.28
N ALA A 158 0.70 3.97 14.81
CA ALA A 158 -0.36 3.03 15.14
C ALA A 158 -0.87 2.35 13.85
N THR A 159 -1.19 1.06 13.94
CA THR A 159 -1.79 0.29 12.84
C THR A 159 -3.31 0.30 12.98
N ASP A 160 -4.01 0.85 11.99
CA ASP A 160 -5.47 0.79 11.91
C ASP A 160 -5.96 -0.58 11.42
N SER A 161 -6.91 -1.16 12.15
CA SER A 161 -7.43 -2.51 11.90
C SER A 161 -8.75 -2.55 11.12
N THR A 162 -9.22 -1.45 10.52
CA THR A 162 -10.41 -1.39 9.65
C THR A 162 -10.38 -2.48 8.58
N PHE A 163 -9.21 -2.67 7.95
CA PHE A 163 -8.96 -3.71 6.94
C PHE A 163 -8.20 -4.93 7.48
N GLY A 164 -8.20 -5.15 8.80
CA GLY A 164 -7.59 -6.32 9.41
C GLY A 164 -6.09 -6.43 9.19
N ALA A 165 -5.40 -5.28 9.11
CA ALA A 165 -3.97 -5.22 8.91
C ALA A 165 -3.21 -5.83 10.09
N GLN A 166 -2.22 -6.66 9.77
CA GLN A 166 -1.32 -7.29 10.73
C GLN A 166 0.11 -6.95 10.36
N GLN A 167 0.83 -6.26 11.24
CA GLN A 167 2.26 -6.03 11.07
C GLN A 167 3.02 -7.34 11.30
N VAL A 168 3.40 -8.02 10.21
CA VAL A 168 4.11 -9.30 10.25
C VAL A 168 5.61 -9.09 10.45
N PHE A 169 6.13 -7.97 9.97
CA PHE A 169 7.52 -7.56 10.15
C PHE A 169 7.60 -6.03 10.23
N GLY A 170 8.57 -5.53 10.99
CA GLY A 170 8.93 -4.12 11.00
C GLY A 170 10.35 -3.90 11.53
N LYS A 171 11.03 -2.86 11.03
CA LYS A 171 12.23 -2.28 11.63
C LYS A 171 12.17 -0.76 11.57
N ALA A 172 12.20 -0.14 12.75
CA ALA A 172 12.13 1.31 12.98
C ALA A 172 13.00 1.67 14.19
N PRO A 173 13.47 2.94 14.32
CA PRO A 173 14.09 3.42 15.55
C PRO A 173 13.07 3.53 16.70
N ASP A 174 13.54 3.53 17.93
CA ASP A 174 12.75 3.81 19.14
C ASP A 174 12.71 5.31 19.49
N TYR A 175 13.33 6.15 18.66
CA TYR A 175 13.36 7.60 18.81
C TYR A 175 13.07 8.30 17.47
N SER A 176 12.55 9.52 17.56
CA SER A 176 12.18 10.32 16.39
C SER A 176 13.39 10.93 15.70
N ASN A 177 13.29 11.05 14.38
CA ASN A 177 14.25 11.74 13.51
C ASN A 177 15.68 11.17 13.60
N ALA A 178 15.81 9.84 13.59
CA ALA A 178 17.10 9.16 13.52
C ALA A 178 17.83 9.56 12.24
N ALA A 179 19.10 9.97 12.36
CA ALA A 179 19.82 10.57 11.24
C ALA A 179 19.95 9.61 10.04
N PRO A 180 19.95 10.11 8.78
CA PRO A 180 20.18 9.28 7.59
C PRO A 180 21.50 8.49 7.59
N ALA A 181 22.46 8.91 8.43
CA ALA A 181 23.75 8.23 8.60
C ALA A 181 23.68 6.98 9.50
N THR A 182 22.51 6.64 10.04
CA THR A 182 22.30 5.47 10.92
C THR A 182 21.92 4.22 10.12
N GLU A 183 21.71 3.10 10.82
CA GLU A 183 21.22 1.83 10.27
C GLU A 183 19.74 1.85 9.88
N PHE A 184 18.98 2.90 10.24
CA PHE A 184 17.56 3.02 9.97
C PHE A 184 17.28 3.60 8.59
N GLN A 185 17.97 3.06 7.60
CA GLN A 185 17.71 3.38 6.20
C GLN A 185 17.41 2.10 5.43
N PHE A 186 16.37 2.12 4.62
CA PHE A 186 15.77 0.91 4.07
C PHE A 186 15.37 1.07 2.61
N PHE A 187 15.41 -0.05 1.86
CA PHE A 187 14.84 -0.13 0.52
C PHE A 187 14.23 -1.50 0.25
N GLY A 188 13.24 -1.54 -0.63
CA GLY A 188 12.57 -2.75 -1.08
C GLY A 188 13.17 -3.29 -2.36
N GLU A 189 13.15 -4.61 -2.52
CA GLU A 189 13.51 -5.28 -3.77
C GLU A 189 12.45 -6.34 -4.09
N ILE A 190 11.89 -6.27 -5.29
CA ILE A 190 10.98 -7.29 -5.81
C ILE A 190 11.66 -8.03 -6.96
N LYS A 191 11.61 -9.36 -6.92
CA LYS A 191 12.06 -10.26 -8.00
C LYS A 191 10.89 -11.12 -8.44
N ILE A 192 10.73 -11.30 -9.74
CA ILE A 192 9.75 -12.24 -10.30
C ILE A 192 10.52 -13.25 -11.13
N ASP A 193 10.41 -14.54 -10.79
CA ASP A 193 11.02 -15.60 -11.59
C ASP A 193 10.28 -15.75 -12.93
N GLY A 194 11.01 -15.75 -14.04
CA GLY A 194 10.40 -15.77 -15.37
C GLY A 194 9.74 -17.11 -15.77
N ARG A 195 9.93 -18.20 -15.01
CA ARG A 195 9.37 -19.52 -15.32
C ARG A 195 8.24 -19.91 -14.37
N SER A 196 8.47 -19.76 -13.07
CA SER A 196 7.48 -20.06 -12.04
C SER A 196 6.50 -18.91 -11.83
N GLU A 197 6.90 -17.69 -12.23
CA GLU A 197 6.20 -16.44 -12.00
C GLU A 197 6.03 -16.11 -10.50
N VAL A 198 6.80 -16.77 -9.62
CA VAL A 198 6.83 -16.48 -8.18
C VAL A 198 7.45 -15.09 -7.96
N MET A 199 6.76 -14.27 -7.15
CA MET A 199 7.27 -12.99 -6.70
C MET A 199 7.97 -13.16 -5.34
N THR A 200 9.23 -12.77 -5.26
CA THR A 200 9.98 -12.65 -4.00
C THR A 200 10.12 -11.17 -3.65
N VAL A 201 9.63 -10.78 -2.47
CA VAL A 201 9.79 -9.43 -1.91
C VAL A 201 10.83 -9.48 -0.81
N ASN A 202 11.84 -8.61 -0.88
CA ASN A 202 12.87 -8.46 0.14
C ASN A 202 12.83 -7.04 0.70
N LEU A 203 12.80 -6.93 2.03
CA LEU A 203 12.98 -5.68 2.75
C LEU A 203 14.43 -5.62 3.24
N ARG A 204 15.17 -4.57 2.86
CA ARG A 204 16.61 -4.47 3.07
C ARG A 204 17.00 -3.25 3.86
N ASP A 205 18.11 -3.33 4.59
CA ASP A 205 18.79 -2.15 5.13
C ASP A 205 19.76 -1.52 4.11
N ASN A 206 20.33 -0.38 4.45
CA ASN A 206 21.29 0.37 3.65
C ASN A 206 22.63 -0.35 3.37
N SER A 207 22.94 -1.44 4.09
CA SER A 207 24.08 -2.31 3.75
C SER A 207 23.73 -3.28 2.62
N GLY A 208 22.45 -3.38 2.26
CA GLY A 208 21.90 -4.35 1.33
C GLY A 208 21.55 -5.68 1.98
N ALA A 209 21.65 -5.83 3.30
CA ALA A 209 21.26 -7.06 3.99
C ALA A 209 19.74 -7.26 3.90
N VAL A 210 19.30 -8.49 3.64
CA VAL A 210 17.88 -8.85 3.69
C VAL A 210 17.47 -8.98 5.15
N LEU A 211 16.59 -8.09 5.60
CA LEU A 211 16.02 -8.14 6.95
C LEU A 211 14.82 -9.08 7.01
N TRP A 212 14.05 -9.13 5.93
CA TRP A 212 12.86 -9.95 5.81
C TRP A 212 12.56 -10.27 4.34
N SER A 213 11.99 -11.45 4.08
CA SER A 213 11.67 -11.92 2.75
C SER A 213 10.33 -12.66 2.71
N LYS A 214 9.61 -12.53 1.60
CA LYS A 214 8.36 -13.22 1.33
C LYS A 214 8.28 -13.67 -0.11
N GLU A 215 8.07 -14.96 -0.30
CA GLU A 215 7.63 -15.52 -1.58
C GLU A 215 6.11 -15.51 -1.65
N LEU A 216 5.60 -15.10 -2.82
CA LEU A 216 4.19 -15.06 -3.16
C LEU A 216 4.00 -15.89 -4.42
N ASP A 217 3.25 -16.99 -4.28
CA ASP A 217 2.85 -17.81 -5.42
C ASP A 217 1.78 -17.10 -6.23
N PRO A 218 1.89 -17.05 -7.57
CA PRO A 218 0.89 -16.44 -8.42
C PRO A 218 -0.38 -17.28 -8.39
N GLN A 219 -1.52 -16.65 -8.10
CA GLN A 219 -2.81 -17.27 -8.27
C GLN A 219 -3.09 -17.45 -9.75
N ARG A 220 -3.17 -18.69 -10.19
CA ARG A 220 -3.50 -19.01 -11.58
C ARG A 220 -4.99 -18.77 -11.82
N GLY A 221 -5.31 -17.95 -12.82
CA GLY A 221 -6.63 -17.98 -13.44
C GLY A 221 -6.78 -19.31 -14.17
N GLY A 222 -7.89 -20.02 -13.95
CA GLY A 222 -8.29 -21.05 -14.91
C GLY A 222 -8.48 -20.33 -16.24
N ARG A 223 -7.65 -20.65 -17.24
CA ARG A 223 -7.87 -20.21 -18.62
C ARG A 223 -9.31 -20.58 -18.96
N ARG A 224 -10.16 -19.56 -19.17
CA ARG A 224 -11.40 -19.78 -19.92
C ARG A 224 -11.04 -19.83 -21.40
#